data_AF-A0A0L0LHN8-F1
#
_entry.id   AF-A0A0L0LHN8-F1
#
_cell.length_a   1.000
_cell.length_b   1.000
_cell.length_c   1.000
_cell.angle_alpha   90.00
_cell.angle_beta   90.00
_cell.angle_gamma   90.00
#
_symmetry.space_group_name_H-M   'P 1'
#
loop_
_entity.id
_entity.type
_entity.pdbx_description
1 polymer ?
#
loop_
_entity_poly.entity_id
_entity_poly.type
_entity_poly.pdbx_seq_one_letter_code
_entity_poly.pdbx_strand_id
1 'polypeptide(L)'
;MNTEGSSLLDRATRMAVDGHAIQVRKDDNSPYIVHPVMVAILLAQHGFSETVIAAGLTHDLVEDTEYTIDQIREELGDEVATIVASVTNQEGLTWEDKKRAYVETVRIGSEDAKAVATADKIHNAESLIRAHDRLGTDLWKLFNAGREKKLWFEDIMLAMLKETWQHPLVDEYEALVQKMNALT
;
A
#
# COMPACT_ATOMS: atom_id res chain seq x y z
N MET A 1 -4.10 8.67 26.99
CA MET A 1 -4.07 10.06 26.50
C MET A 1 -5.49 10.43 26.08
N ASN A 2 -6.01 11.58 26.51
CA ASN A 2 -7.34 12.06 26.11
C ASN A 2 -7.39 12.22 24.58
N THR A 3 -8.34 11.56 23.93
CA THR A 3 -8.61 11.63 22.48
C THR A 3 -9.56 12.78 22.10
N GLU A 4 -10.11 13.50 23.09
CA GLU A 4 -10.97 14.66 22.86
C GLU A 4 -10.16 15.82 22.27
N GLY A 5 -10.23 15.97 20.94
CA GLY A 5 -9.64 17.08 20.17
C GLY A 5 -8.55 16.71 19.16
N SER A 6 -8.21 15.43 19.00
CA SER A 6 -7.19 14.99 18.04
C SER A 6 -7.74 14.96 16.60
N SER A 7 -7.00 15.48 15.62
CA SER A 7 -7.41 15.45 14.20
C SER A 7 -7.51 14.01 13.66
N LEU A 8 -8.18 13.82 12.52
CA LEU A 8 -8.27 12.49 11.87
C LEU A 8 -6.87 11.92 11.60
N LEU A 9 -5.97 12.75 11.06
CA LEU A 9 -4.60 12.36 10.74
C LEU A 9 -3.78 12.03 11.98
N ASP A 10 -3.99 12.74 13.10
CA ASP A 10 -3.31 12.40 14.36
C ASP A 10 -3.73 11.03 14.89
N ARG A 11 -5.03 10.70 14.81
CA ARG A 11 -5.55 9.40 15.25
C ARG A 11 -5.03 8.28 14.34
N ALA A 12 -5.07 8.48 13.03
CA ALA A 12 -4.52 7.53 12.05
C ALA A 12 -3.01 7.31 12.25
N THR A 13 -2.26 8.39 12.47
CA THR A 13 -0.81 8.32 12.71
C THR A 13 -0.49 7.53 13.98
N ARG A 14 -1.20 7.78 15.08
CA ARG A 14 -1.01 7.02 16.32
C ARG A 14 -1.29 5.54 16.11
N MET A 15 -2.42 5.22 15.48
CA MET A 15 -2.81 3.83 15.20
C MET A 15 -1.77 3.12 14.33
N ALA A 16 -1.26 3.77 13.28
CA ALA A 16 -0.21 3.22 12.42
C ALA A 16 1.12 3.00 13.16
N VAL A 17 1.55 3.99 13.96
CA VAL A 17 2.78 3.90 14.76
C VAL A 17 2.69 2.78 15.79
N ASP A 18 1.56 2.66 16.49
CA ASP A 18 1.34 1.64 17.51
C ASP A 18 1.28 0.24 16.88
N GLY A 19 0.55 0.08 15.77
CA GLY A 19 0.41 -1.19 15.07
C GLY A 19 1.72 -1.72 14.48
N HIS A 20 2.54 -0.84 13.91
CA HIS A 20 3.80 -1.22 13.29
C HIS A 20 5.03 -1.02 14.20
N ALA A 21 4.86 -0.81 15.50
CA ALA A 21 5.92 -0.41 16.44
C ALA A 21 7.14 -1.35 16.46
N ILE A 22 6.91 -2.65 16.24
CA ILE A 22 7.97 -3.68 16.25
C ILE A 22 8.26 -4.25 14.85
N GLN A 23 7.55 -3.80 13.82
CA GLN A 23 7.69 -4.33 12.47
C GLN A 23 8.86 -3.65 11.75
N VAL A 24 9.64 -4.46 11.03
CA VAL A 24 10.79 -4.00 10.24
C VAL A 24 10.70 -4.48 8.80
N ARG A 25 11.34 -3.76 7.88
CA ARG A 25 11.45 -4.12 6.47
C ARG A 25 12.38 -5.32 6.30
N LYS A 26 12.04 -6.22 5.35
CA LYS A 26 12.74 -7.49 5.15
C LYS A 26 14.14 -7.34 4.55
N ASP A 27 14.40 -6.24 3.85
CA ASP A 27 15.60 -6.02 3.05
C ASP A 27 16.70 -5.23 3.78
N ASP A 28 16.34 -4.41 4.78
CA ASP A 28 17.30 -3.56 5.49
C ASP A 28 17.03 -3.39 6.99
N ASN A 29 16.00 -4.05 7.54
CA ASN A 29 15.56 -3.93 8.93
C ASN A 29 15.17 -2.50 9.37
N SER A 30 14.89 -1.59 8.43
CA SER A 30 14.36 -0.26 8.76
C SER A 30 12.94 -0.35 9.34
N PRO A 31 12.51 0.61 10.19
CA PRO A 31 11.17 0.60 10.78
C PRO A 31 10.07 0.60 9.70
N TYR A 32 9.11 -0.32 9.80
CA TYR A 32 8.07 -0.47 8.78
C TYR A 32 7.18 0.76 8.64
N ILE A 33 6.96 1.50 9.74
CA ILE A 33 6.17 2.73 9.79
C ILE A 33 6.56 3.78 8.75
N VAL A 34 7.81 3.75 8.26
CA VAL A 34 8.26 4.62 7.16
C VAL A 34 7.39 4.40 5.91
N HIS A 35 6.96 3.16 5.62
CA HIS A 35 6.16 2.87 4.44
C HIS A 35 4.78 3.52 4.47
N PRO A 36 3.91 3.29 5.48
CA PRO A 36 2.62 3.98 5.55
C PRO A 36 2.74 5.50 5.58
N VAL A 37 3.79 6.05 6.22
CA VAL A 37 4.06 7.50 6.21
C VAL A 37 4.39 8.01 4.80
N MET A 38 5.22 7.31 4.04
CA MET A 38 5.56 7.70 2.66
C MET A 38 4.35 7.59 1.73
N VAL A 39 3.49 6.59 1.90
CA VAL A 39 2.21 6.47 1.18
C VAL A 39 1.32 7.68 1.48
N ALA A 40 1.18 8.04 2.75
CA ALA A 40 0.39 9.21 3.18
C ALA A 40 0.93 10.53 2.63
N ILE A 41 2.26 10.72 2.63
CA ILE A 41 2.92 11.90 2.05
C ILE A 41 2.63 12.00 0.55
N LEU A 42 2.73 10.89 -0.19
CA LEU A 42 2.46 10.88 -1.63
C LEU A 42 1.00 11.26 -1.90
N LEU A 43 0.04 10.69 -1.18
CA LEU A 43 -1.37 11.07 -1.29
C LEU A 43 -1.59 12.56 -0.98
N ALA A 44 -0.94 13.09 0.05
CA ALA A 44 -1.01 14.52 0.37
C ALA A 44 -0.42 15.41 -0.74
N GLN A 45 0.69 14.99 -1.37
CA GLN A 45 1.31 15.73 -2.48
C GLN A 45 0.41 15.80 -3.73
N HIS A 46 -0.43 14.80 -3.94
CA HIS A 46 -1.43 14.79 -5.01
C HIS A 46 -2.76 15.46 -4.61
N GLY A 47 -2.85 16.04 -3.41
CA GLY A 47 -4.01 16.83 -2.99
C GLY A 47 -5.23 15.99 -2.59
N PHE A 48 -5.04 14.71 -2.24
CA PHE A 48 -6.12 13.89 -1.70
C PHE A 48 -6.57 14.37 -0.31
N SER A 49 -7.79 14.01 0.07
CA SER A 49 -8.39 14.45 1.34
C SER A 49 -7.71 13.80 2.55
N GLU A 50 -7.93 14.37 3.75
CA GLU A 50 -7.45 13.76 5.00
C GLU A 50 -7.98 12.34 5.20
N THR A 51 -9.17 12.02 4.71
CA THR A 51 -9.74 10.65 4.73
C THR A 51 -8.87 9.67 3.95
N VAL A 52 -8.45 10.04 2.74
CA VAL A 52 -7.62 9.18 1.89
C VAL A 52 -6.20 9.06 2.45
N ILE A 53 -5.65 10.17 2.97
CA ILE A 53 -4.34 10.17 3.63
C ILE A 53 -4.37 9.28 4.88
N ALA A 54 -5.42 9.37 5.69
CA ALA A 54 -5.63 8.50 6.86
C ALA A 54 -5.73 7.02 6.44
N ALA A 55 -6.48 6.72 5.38
CA ALA A 55 -6.54 5.36 4.85
C ALA A 55 -5.16 4.86 4.37
N GLY A 56 -4.36 5.72 3.74
CA GLY A 56 -2.98 5.42 3.37
C GLY A 56 -2.07 5.15 4.58
N LEU A 57 -2.24 5.87 5.69
CA LEU A 57 -1.50 5.60 6.94
C LEU A 57 -1.84 4.25 7.55
N THR A 58 -3.07 3.76 7.38
CA THR A 58 -3.55 2.55 8.07
C THR A 58 -3.80 1.35 7.15
N HIS A 59 -3.46 1.44 5.86
CA HIS A 59 -3.85 0.44 4.87
C HIS A 59 -3.34 -0.98 5.18
N ASP A 60 -2.14 -1.11 5.74
CA ASP A 60 -1.51 -2.39 6.07
C ASP A 60 -1.91 -2.95 7.43
N LEU A 61 -2.59 -2.17 8.29
CA LEU A 61 -2.83 -2.58 9.68
C LEU A 61 -3.64 -3.88 9.78
N VAL A 62 -4.66 -4.03 8.94
CA VAL A 62 -5.51 -5.23 8.94
C VAL A 62 -4.77 -6.45 8.38
N GLU A 63 -3.81 -6.26 7.49
CA GLU A 63 -3.04 -7.37 6.90
C GLU A 63 -1.87 -7.83 7.77
N ASP A 64 -1.19 -6.89 8.43
CA ASP A 64 0.12 -7.12 9.03
C ASP A 64 0.11 -7.11 10.57
N THR A 65 -1.03 -6.76 11.19
CA THR A 65 -1.14 -6.60 12.64
C THR A 65 -2.43 -7.21 13.19
N GLU A 66 -2.66 -7.09 14.50
CA GLU A 66 -3.88 -7.57 15.17
C GLU A 66 -5.07 -6.60 15.04
N TYR A 67 -4.89 -5.46 14.35
CA TYR A 67 -5.98 -4.50 14.14
C TYR A 67 -7.04 -5.06 13.20
N THR A 68 -8.30 -4.79 13.52
CA THR A 68 -9.45 -5.18 12.71
C THR A 68 -10.04 -3.97 11.97
N ILE A 69 -10.76 -4.24 10.88
CA ILE A 69 -11.45 -3.20 10.13
C ILE A 69 -12.50 -2.45 10.98
N ASP A 70 -13.08 -3.12 11.98
CA ASP A 70 -14.06 -2.53 12.89
C ASP A 70 -13.40 -1.51 13.83
N GLN A 71 -12.16 -1.77 14.29
CA GLN A 71 -11.38 -0.81 15.07
C GLN A 71 -10.97 0.41 14.23
N ILE A 72 -10.62 0.21 12.95
CA ILE A 72 -10.38 1.33 12.03
C ILE A 72 -11.65 2.16 11.87
N ARG A 73 -12.81 1.52 11.70
CA ARG A 73 -14.10 2.21 11.59
C ARG A 73 -14.44 3.01 12.84
N GLU A 74 -14.21 2.45 14.02
CA GLU A 74 -14.49 3.11 15.31
C GLU A 74 -13.63 4.36 15.50
N GLU A 75 -12.32 4.29 15.20
CA GLU A 75 -11.39 5.39 15.45
C GLU A 75 -11.37 6.45 14.33
N LEU A 76 -11.49 6.02 13.07
CA LEU A 76 -11.23 6.84 11.89
C LEU A 76 -12.47 7.09 11.02
N GLY A 77 -13.56 6.36 11.26
CA GLY A 77 -14.83 6.51 10.56
C GLY A 77 -15.00 5.55 9.37
N ASP A 78 -16.23 5.51 8.85
CA ASP A 78 -16.67 4.52 7.86
C ASP A 78 -16.02 4.69 6.49
N GLU A 79 -15.75 5.94 6.07
CA GLU A 79 -15.08 6.20 4.79
C GLU A 79 -13.65 5.64 4.78
N VAL A 80 -12.88 5.88 5.85
CA VAL A 80 -11.51 5.34 5.98
C VAL A 80 -11.55 3.81 5.99
N ALA A 81 -12.43 3.22 6.79
CA ALA A 81 -12.59 1.77 6.84
C ALA A 81 -12.99 1.16 5.48
N THR A 82 -13.85 1.83 4.72
CA THR A 82 -14.26 1.37 3.39
C THR A 82 -13.09 1.38 2.42
N ILE A 83 -12.25 2.43 2.45
CA ILE A 83 -11.05 2.50 1.61
C ILE A 83 -10.07 1.40 2.01
N VAL A 84 -9.75 1.26 3.30
CA VAL A 84 -8.82 0.24 3.81
C VAL A 84 -9.28 -1.17 3.45
N ALA A 85 -10.57 -1.47 3.61
CA ALA A 85 -11.14 -2.76 3.24
C ALA A 85 -10.98 -3.06 1.74
N SER A 86 -11.08 -2.04 0.88
CA SER A 86 -10.92 -2.18 -0.57
C SER A 86 -9.48 -2.49 -1.00
N VAL A 87 -8.51 -2.14 -0.15
CA VAL A 87 -7.08 -2.37 -0.36
C VAL A 87 -6.51 -3.41 0.61
N THR A 88 -7.36 -4.21 1.24
CA THR A 88 -6.97 -5.35 2.07
C THR A 88 -7.14 -6.64 1.27
N ASN A 89 -6.11 -7.48 1.22
CA ASN A 89 -6.16 -8.74 0.51
C ASN A 89 -7.01 -9.79 1.26
N GLN A 90 -7.69 -10.65 0.51
CA GLN A 90 -8.48 -11.76 1.06
C GLN A 90 -7.61 -12.88 1.61
N GLU A 91 -8.03 -13.47 2.73
CA GLU A 91 -7.41 -14.65 3.33
C GLU A 91 -7.89 -15.97 2.71
N GLY A 92 -7.15 -17.06 2.94
CA GLY A 92 -7.56 -18.42 2.54
C GLY A 92 -7.40 -18.76 1.05
N LEU A 93 -6.90 -17.84 0.23
CA LEU A 93 -6.65 -18.03 -1.20
C LEU A 93 -5.18 -18.38 -1.51
N THR A 94 -4.94 -18.95 -2.69
CA THR A 94 -3.56 -19.07 -3.21
C THR A 94 -2.97 -17.68 -3.45
N TRP A 95 -1.64 -17.56 -3.51
CA TRP A 95 -1.01 -16.26 -3.74
C TRP A 95 -1.50 -15.58 -5.03
N GLU A 96 -1.67 -16.35 -6.12
CA GLU A 96 -2.11 -15.79 -7.40
C GLU A 96 -3.57 -15.35 -7.34
N ASP A 97 -4.45 -16.19 -6.77
CA ASP A 97 -5.87 -15.87 -6.61
C ASP A 97 -6.07 -14.68 -5.68
N LYS A 98 -5.28 -14.58 -4.59
CA LYS A 98 -5.26 -13.44 -3.68
C LYS A 98 -4.93 -12.15 -4.43
N LYS A 99 -3.95 -12.17 -5.35
CA LYS A 99 -3.57 -11.00 -6.15
C LYS A 99 -4.59 -10.66 -7.24
N ARG A 100 -5.21 -11.64 -7.90
CA ARG A 100 -6.32 -11.39 -8.84
C ARG A 100 -7.53 -10.79 -8.12
N ALA A 101 -7.91 -11.34 -6.97
CA ALA A 101 -9.00 -10.82 -6.14
C ALA A 101 -8.71 -9.37 -5.72
N TYR A 102 -7.51 -9.08 -5.20
CA TYR A 102 -7.09 -7.72 -4.85
C TYR A 102 -7.25 -6.73 -6.01
N VAL A 103 -6.79 -7.08 -7.22
CA VAL A 103 -6.93 -6.22 -8.40
C VAL A 103 -8.40 -5.94 -8.71
N GLU A 104 -9.27 -6.95 -8.60
CA GLU A 104 -10.71 -6.77 -8.82
C GLU A 104 -11.36 -5.90 -7.73
N THR A 105 -10.98 -6.07 -6.47
CA THR A 105 -11.47 -5.23 -5.37
C THR A 105 -11.12 -3.76 -5.61
N VAL A 106 -9.89 -3.48 -6.06
CA VAL A 106 -9.46 -2.10 -6.39
C VAL A 106 -10.15 -1.57 -7.66
N ARG A 107 -10.38 -2.43 -8.67
CA ARG A 107 -11.10 -2.07 -9.90
C ARG A 107 -12.48 -1.51 -9.58
N ILE A 108 -13.27 -2.23 -8.76
CA ILE A 108 -14.63 -1.84 -8.40
C ILE A 108 -14.68 -0.79 -7.28
N GLY A 109 -13.57 -0.60 -6.55
CA GLY A 109 -13.43 0.40 -5.50
C GLY A 109 -13.45 1.84 -6.02
N SER A 110 -13.58 2.80 -5.09
CA SER A 110 -13.56 4.22 -5.39
C SER A 110 -12.22 4.69 -5.99
N GLU A 111 -12.18 5.88 -6.57
CA GLU A 111 -10.93 6.52 -6.98
C GLU A 111 -9.97 6.68 -5.79
N ASP A 112 -10.48 6.90 -4.58
CA ASP A 112 -9.70 6.95 -3.35
C ASP A 112 -9.02 5.60 -3.03
N ALA A 113 -9.71 4.48 -3.23
CA ALA A 113 -9.11 3.15 -3.09
C ALA A 113 -8.03 2.91 -4.15
N LYS A 114 -8.26 3.36 -5.39
CA LYS A 114 -7.24 3.31 -6.45
C LYS A 114 -6.04 4.18 -6.10
N ALA A 115 -6.24 5.35 -5.50
CA ALA A 115 -5.16 6.23 -5.05
C ALA A 115 -4.30 5.58 -3.97
N VAL A 116 -4.91 5.04 -2.91
CA VAL A 116 -4.17 4.35 -1.83
C VAL A 116 -3.42 3.14 -2.39
N ALA A 117 -4.08 2.30 -3.19
CA ALA A 117 -3.44 1.13 -3.80
C ALA A 117 -2.28 1.52 -4.72
N THR A 118 -2.41 2.60 -5.50
CA THR A 118 -1.35 3.06 -6.41
C THR A 118 -0.18 3.65 -5.62
N ALA A 119 -0.45 4.45 -4.59
CA ALA A 119 0.58 5.04 -3.73
C ALA A 119 1.39 3.98 -2.96
N ASP A 120 0.73 2.94 -2.44
CA ASP A 120 1.39 1.75 -1.88
C ASP A 120 2.35 1.13 -2.92
N LYS A 121 1.84 0.85 -4.13
CA LYS A 121 2.63 0.21 -5.19
C LYS A 121 3.82 1.05 -5.63
N ILE A 122 3.67 2.36 -5.71
CA ILE A 122 4.77 3.30 -5.98
C ILE A 122 5.86 3.17 -4.92
N HIS A 123 5.52 3.32 -3.63
CA HIS A 123 6.53 3.27 -2.58
C HIS A 123 7.20 1.88 -2.46
N ASN A 124 6.45 0.82 -2.74
CA ASN A 124 6.98 -0.54 -2.81
C ASN A 124 7.92 -0.75 -4.01
N ALA A 125 7.58 -0.22 -5.18
CA ALA A 125 8.42 -0.28 -6.36
C ALA A 125 9.72 0.50 -6.17
N GLU A 126 9.66 1.71 -5.61
CA GLU A 126 10.84 2.50 -5.28
C GLU A 126 11.76 1.78 -4.29
N SER A 127 11.17 1.20 -3.23
CA SER A 127 11.93 0.45 -2.23
C SER A 127 12.62 -0.77 -2.85
N LEU A 128 11.93 -1.47 -3.76
CA LEU A 128 12.48 -2.60 -4.49
C LEU A 128 13.66 -2.19 -5.37
N ILE A 129 13.54 -1.08 -6.12
CA ILE A 129 14.62 -0.55 -6.96
C ILE A 129 15.83 -0.15 -6.09
N ARG A 130 15.61 0.58 -5.00
CA ARG A 130 16.69 0.95 -4.05
C ARG A 130 17.34 -0.28 -3.39
N ALA A 131 16.58 -1.34 -3.15
CA ALA A 131 17.12 -2.59 -2.63
C ALA A 131 17.95 -3.33 -3.70
N HIS A 132 17.54 -3.29 -4.97
CA HIS A 132 18.32 -3.85 -6.08
C HIS A 132 19.67 -3.14 -6.23
N ASP A 133 19.75 -1.82 -6.06
CA ASP A 133 21.03 -1.08 -6.09
C ASP A 133 22.04 -1.60 -5.05
N ARG A 134 21.55 -2.14 -3.93
CA ARG A 134 22.39 -2.70 -2.84
C ARG A 134 22.66 -4.19 -2.97
N LEU A 135 21.66 -4.96 -3.41
CA LEU A 135 21.67 -6.43 -3.36
C LEU A 135 21.85 -7.08 -4.74
N GLY A 136 21.71 -6.33 -5.83
CA GLY A 136 21.64 -6.86 -7.19
C GLY A 136 20.56 -7.93 -7.33
N THR A 137 20.88 -9.02 -8.03
CA THR A 137 19.97 -10.14 -8.28
C THR A 137 19.61 -10.95 -7.03
N ASP A 138 20.39 -10.86 -5.96
CA ASP A 138 20.09 -11.57 -4.70
C ASP A 138 18.82 -11.05 -4.03
N LEU A 139 18.38 -9.83 -4.36
CA LEU A 139 17.07 -9.28 -3.98
C LEU A 139 15.93 -10.27 -4.21
N TRP A 140 15.94 -10.98 -5.33
CA TRP A 140 14.85 -11.88 -5.71
C TRP A 140 14.69 -13.07 -4.78
N LYS A 141 15.73 -13.41 -3.99
CA LYS A 141 15.67 -14.44 -2.94
C LYS A 141 14.78 -14.03 -1.75
N LEU A 142 14.51 -12.73 -1.58
CA LEU A 142 13.63 -12.21 -0.53
C LEU A 142 12.13 -12.39 -0.86
N PHE A 143 11.79 -12.72 -2.11
CA PHE A 143 10.41 -12.88 -2.57
C PHE A 143 10.05 -14.36 -2.70
N ASN A 144 9.19 -14.86 -1.80
CA ASN A 144 8.71 -16.25 -1.86
C ASN A 144 8.05 -16.62 -3.20
N ALA A 145 7.40 -15.66 -3.86
CA ALA A 145 6.76 -15.86 -5.17
C ALA A 145 7.75 -15.80 -6.35
N GLY A 146 8.97 -15.28 -6.12
CA GLY A 146 9.97 -15.03 -7.16
C GLY A 146 9.70 -13.76 -7.99
N ARG A 147 10.67 -13.43 -8.85
CA ARG A 147 10.67 -12.24 -9.73
C ARG A 147 9.46 -12.22 -10.66
N GLU A 148 9.24 -13.31 -11.39
CA GLU A 148 8.21 -13.38 -12.45
C GLU A 148 6.81 -13.07 -11.90
N LYS A 149 6.43 -13.71 -10.78
CA LYS A 149 5.15 -13.46 -10.14
C LYS A 149 5.03 -12.04 -9.60
N LYS A 150 6.10 -11.49 -9.01
CA LYS A 150 6.11 -10.10 -8.54
C LYS A 150 5.86 -9.13 -9.69
N LEU A 151 6.57 -9.25 -10.80
CA LEU A 151 6.40 -8.39 -11.97
C LEU A 151 5.03 -8.56 -12.63
N TRP A 152 4.57 -9.81 -12.79
CA TRP A 152 3.22 -10.10 -13.28
C TRP A 152 2.14 -9.36 -12.47
N PHE A 153 2.26 -9.32 -11.14
CA PHE A 153 1.30 -8.62 -10.30
C PHE A 153 1.31 -7.10 -10.56
N GLU A 154 2.49 -6.50 -10.69
CA GLU A 154 2.60 -5.07 -11.05
C GLU A 154 2.00 -4.79 -12.43
N ASP A 155 2.24 -5.65 -13.42
CA ASP A 155 1.74 -5.48 -14.78
C ASP A 155 0.20 -5.54 -14.84
N ILE A 156 -0.43 -6.51 -14.15
CA ILE A 156 -1.90 -6.59 -14.15
C ILE A 156 -2.55 -5.45 -13.36
N MET A 157 -1.89 -4.97 -12.31
CA MET A 157 -2.36 -3.83 -11.52
C MET A 157 -2.30 -2.55 -12.36
N LEU A 158 -1.16 -2.31 -13.03
CA LEU A 158 -0.99 -1.17 -13.92
C LEU A 158 -1.99 -1.19 -15.08
N ALA A 159 -2.18 -2.35 -15.72
CA ALA A 159 -3.15 -2.48 -16.80
C ALA A 159 -4.58 -2.13 -16.35
N MET A 160 -4.99 -2.61 -15.16
CA MET A 160 -6.29 -2.29 -14.57
C MET A 160 -6.42 -0.78 -14.27
N LEU A 161 -5.39 -0.16 -13.69
CA LEU A 161 -5.41 1.27 -13.38
C LEU A 161 -5.53 2.13 -14.64
N LYS A 162 -4.75 1.83 -15.69
CA LYS A 162 -4.80 2.55 -16.98
C LYS A 162 -6.16 2.43 -17.68
N GLU A 163 -6.87 1.33 -17.46
CA GLU A 163 -8.21 1.12 -18.01
C GLU A 163 -9.30 1.89 -17.22
N THR A 164 -9.13 2.03 -15.90
CA THR A 164 -10.23 2.38 -15.00
C THR A 164 -10.08 3.74 -14.31
N TRP A 165 -8.92 4.38 -14.39
CA TRP A 165 -8.65 5.63 -13.68
C TRP A 165 -7.59 6.49 -14.37
N GLN A 166 -7.95 7.73 -14.70
CA GLN A 166 -7.06 8.69 -15.33
C GLN A 166 -6.50 9.66 -14.29
N HIS A 167 -5.28 9.42 -13.83
CA HIS A 167 -4.62 10.24 -12.81
C HIS A 167 -3.07 10.21 -12.95
N PRO A 168 -2.34 11.30 -12.66
CA PRO A 168 -0.87 11.34 -12.78
C PRO A 168 -0.12 10.26 -12.00
N LEU A 169 -0.66 9.78 -10.88
CA LEU A 169 -0.10 8.65 -10.13
C LEU A 169 0.06 7.38 -10.97
N VAL A 170 -0.81 7.18 -11.97
CA VAL A 170 -0.73 6.01 -12.86
C VAL A 170 0.50 6.12 -13.77
N ASP A 171 0.85 7.32 -14.23
CA ASP A 171 2.04 7.56 -15.04
C ASP A 171 3.33 7.38 -14.23
N GLU A 172 3.33 7.86 -12.97
CA GLU A 172 4.45 7.66 -12.04
C GLU A 172 4.66 6.18 -11.73
N TYR A 173 3.58 5.45 -11.48
CA TYR A 173 3.63 4.01 -11.27
C TYR A 173 4.10 3.27 -12.53
N GLU A 174 3.61 3.62 -13.72
CA GLU A 174 4.07 3.04 -14.99
C GLU A 174 5.58 3.17 -15.18
N ALA A 175 6.14 4.36 -14.92
CA ALA A 175 7.57 4.59 -15.03
C ALA A 175 8.38 3.70 -14.07
N LEU A 176 7.87 3.41 -12.88
CA LEU A 176 8.50 2.51 -11.92
C LEU A 176 8.38 1.04 -12.33
N VAL A 177 7.22 0.59 -12.82
CA VAL A 177 7.02 -0.78 -13.33
C VAL A 177 7.95 -1.07 -14.50
N GLN A 178 8.16 -0.11 -15.41
CA GLN A 178 9.13 -0.24 -16.50
C GLN A 178 10.57 -0.40 -15.98
N LYS A 179 10.97 0.39 -14.97
CA LYS A 179 12.28 0.26 -14.33
C LYS A 179 12.44 -1.09 -13.65
N MET A 180 11.43 -1.56 -12.91
CA MET A 180 11.44 -2.87 -12.25
C MET A 180 11.62 -4.02 -13.25
N ASN A 181 10.93 -3.95 -14.39
CA ASN A 181 11.06 -4.95 -15.46
C ASN A 181 12.47 -5.00 -16.06
N ALA A 182 13.17 -3.87 -16.08
CA ALA A 182 14.54 -3.75 -16.57
C ALA A 182 15.62 -4.19 -15.56
N LEU A 183 15.27 -4.48 -14.30
CA LEU A 183 16.23 -4.96 -13.30
C LEU A 183 16.71 -6.37 -13.65
N THR A 184 18.00 -6.48 -13.96
CA THR A 184 18.71 -7.72 -14.30
C THR A 184 19.52 -8.30 -13.16
#